data_AF-A0A524ND88-F1
#
_entry.id   AF-A0A524ND88-F1
#
_cell.length_a   1.000
_cell.length_b   1.000
_cell.length_c   1.000
_cell.angle_alpha   90.00
_cell.angle_beta   90.00
_cell.angle_gamma   90.00
#
_symmetry.space_group_name_H-M   'P 1'
#
loop_
_entity.id
_entity.type
_entity.pdbx_description
1 polymer ?
#
loop_
_entity_poly.entity_id
_entity_poly.type
_entity_poly.pdbx_seq_one_letter_code
_entity_poly.pdbx_strand_id
1 'polypeptide(L)'
;MHNGKIRLRSRATVLVLCASIATASAAHAQSGPFQLPDDHFLCYKGRVEKGDLVVPSGLQVVLTDGLEADRLYDVRKPRGICNPADKNGEGIVDDVTHLTPYQIKIDPLQGRHVAQTDIRVFNQFGDILVSTIKEDRILLPAIKDALGGPVNAPTADAHGVDHYKCYKAKLAKDSPKFAKRSVTIADQFELPAKTYDVTKPALLCTPVDKNGEGIKNFDGHMMCYKAKPSKGQAKHEPRLGISTADQFVIHKMDTQKEELLC
;
A
#
# COMPACT_ATOMS: atom_id res chain seq x y z
N MET A 1 -48.62 9.14 -85.64
CA MET A 1 -47.17 9.41 -85.83
C MET A 1 -46.41 8.73 -84.70
N HIS A 2 -45.45 7.87 -85.07
CA HIS A 2 -44.25 7.38 -84.35
C HIS A 2 -44.28 7.33 -82.81
N ASN A 3 -44.29 6.13 -82.21
CA ASN A 3 -43.14 5.25 -81.89
C ASN A 3 -42.25 5.78 -80.76
N GLY A 4 -42.02 4.92 -79.74
CA GLY A 4 -40.81 5.05 -78.91
C GLY A 4 -40.92 4.49 -77.49
N LYS A 5 -40.95 3.16 -77.33
CA LYS A 5 -40.62 2.50 -76.04
C LYS A 5 -39.13 2.71 -75.75
N ILE A 6 -38.79 3.34 -74.62
CA ILE A 6 -37.42 3.40 -74.12
C ILE A 6 -37.27 2.44 -72.93
N ARG A 7 -36.46 1.40 -73.15
CA ARG A 7 -35.95 0.47 -72.14
C ARG A 7 -34.89 1.18 -71.30
N LEU A 8 -35.06 1.25 -69.98
CA LEU A 8 -33.98 1.62 -69.07
C LEU A 8 -33.28 0.35 -68.58
N ARG A 9 -31.98 0.25 -68.88
CA ARG A 9 -31.11 -0.86 -68.51
C ARG A 9 -30.73 -0.78 -67.03
N SER A 10 -30.89 -1.90 -66.33
CA SER A 10 -30.39 -2.15 -64.98
C SER A 10 -28.87 -1.99 -64.93
N ARG A 11 -28.38 -1.13 -64.03
CA ARG A 11 -26.98 -1.14 -63.58
C ARG A 11 -26.97 -1.75 -62.18
N ALA A 12 -26.54 -3.00 -62.08
CA ALA A 12 -26.28 -3.66 -60.81
C ALA A 12 -25.00 -3.08 -60.20
N THR A 13 -25.14 -2.33 -59.11
CA THR A 13 -24.01 -1.87 -58.29
C THR A 13 -23.50 -3.06 -57.48
N VAL A 14 -22.33 -3.59 -57.83
CA VAL A 14 -21.63 -4.60 -57.03
C VAL A 14 -21.10 -3.91 -55.78
N LEU A 15 -21.75 -4.14 -54.64
CA LEU A 15 -21.25 -3.74 -53.32
C LEU A 15 -20.18 -4.77 -52.91
N VAL A 16 -18.91 -4.38 -52.95
CA VAL A 16 -17.82 -5.18 -52.39
C VAL A 16 -17.90 -5.05 -50.87
N LEU A 17 -18.45 -6.05 -50.19
CA LEU A 17 -18.34 -6.19 -48.74
C LEU A 17 -16.89 -6.57 -48.41
N CYS A 18 -16.10 -5.61 -47.94
CA CYS A 18 -14.84 -5.92 -47.26
C CYS A 18 -15.19 -6.57 -45.90
N ALA A 19 -15.15 -7.90 -45.84
CA ALA A 19 -15.20 -8.62 -44.58
C ALA A 19 -13.90 -8.37 -43.82
N SER A 20 -13.93 -7.43 -42.86
CA SER A 20 -12.85 -7.24 -41.90
C SER A 20 -12.80 -8.46 -40.98
N ILE A 21 -11.79 -9.30 -41.17
CA ILE A 21 -11.45 -10.38 -40.25
C ILE A 21 -10.98 -9.70 -38.96
N ALA A 22 -11.84 -9.68 -37.95
CA ALA A 22 -11.45 -9.31 -36.60
C ALA A 22 -10.60 -10.44 -36.03
N THR A 23 -9.28 -10.35 -36.22
CA THR A 23 -8.34 -11.16 -35.45
C THR A 23 -8.47 -10.74 -33.99
N ALA A 24 -8.97 -11.64 -33.15
CA ALA A 24 -8.88 -11.49 -31.70
C ALA A 24 -7.39 -11.49 -31.33
N SER A 25 -6.80 -10.30 -31.22
CA SER A 25 -5.47 -10.14 -30.65
C SER A 25 -5.54 -10.63 -29.21
N ALA A 26 -4.81 -11.71 -28.91
CA ALA A 26 -4.47 -12.04 -27.54
C ALA A 26 -3.83 -10.79 -26.93
N ALA A 27 -4.49 -10.21 -25.93
CA ALA A 27 -3.98 -9.07 -25.19
C ALA A 27 -2.65 -9.50 -24.57
N HIS A 28 -1.56 -9.11 -25.23
CA HIS A 28 -0.24 -9.13 -24.62
C HIS A 28 -0.28 -8.06 -23.54
N ALA A 29 -0.05 -8.46 -22.28
CA ALA A 29 0.15 -7.54 -21.18
C ALA A 29 1.23 -6.52 -21.61
N GLN A 30 0.82 -5.28 -21.85
CA GLN A 30 1.74 -4.20 -22.11
C GLN A 30 2.47 -3.90 -20.81
N SER A 31 3.78 -4.16 -20.78
CA SER A 31 4.70 -3.65 -19.79
C SER A 31 4.78 -2.13 -19.90
N GLY A 32 3.88 -1.42 -19.22
CA GLY A 32 4.10 -0.03 -18.80
C GLY A 32 5.15 0.02 -17.67
N PRO A 33 5.68 1.20 -17.31
CA PRO A 33 6.82 1.33 -16.40
C PRO A 33 6.55 0.97 -14.93
N PHE A 34 5.34 0.55 -14.56
CA PHE A 34 5.01 0.07 -13.21
C PHE A 34 4.81 -1.46 -13.24
N GLN A 35 5.88 -2.21 -13.01
CA GLN A 35 5.82 -3.64 -12.70
C GLN A 35 5.70 -3.81 -11.17
N LEU A 36 4.62 -4.46 -10.73
CA LEU A 36 4.23 -4.81 -9.35
C LEU A 36 5.35 -5.41 -8.45
N PRO A 37 5.20 -5.37 -7.11
CA PRO A 37 4.45 -4.42 -6.27
C PRO A 37 5.43 -3.50 -5.50
N ASP A 38 4.91 -2.52 -4.77
CA ASP A 38 5.69 -1.66 -3.87
C ASP A 38 6.74 -2.43 -3.04
N ASP A 39 7.79 -1.72 -2.60
CA ASP A 39 8.82 -2.26 -1.73
C ASP A 39 8.26 -3.05 -0.54
N HIS A 40 9.01 -4.05 -0.07
CA HIS A 40 8.75 -4.55 1.28
C HIS A 40 9.06 -3.41 2.27
N PHE A 41 8.30 -3.30 3.35
CA PHE A 41 8.48 -2.30 4.38
C PHE A 41 8.72 -2.92 5.76
N LEU A 42 9.87 -2.62 6.37
CA LEU A 42 10.11 -2.88 7.78
C LEU A 42 9.63 -1.69 8.61
N CYS A 43 8.54 -1.89 9.36
CA CYS A 43 7.94 -0.87 10.21
C CYS A 43 8.52 -0.91 11.63
N TYR A 44 8.97 0.25 12.10
CA TYR A 44 9.41 0.51 13.45
C TYR A 44 8.32 1.21 14.23
N LYS A 45 8.08 0.78 15.47
CA LYS A 45 7.33 1.59 16.41
C LYS A 45 8.20 2.80 16.78
N GLY A 46 7.65 3.99 16.68
CA GLY A 46 8.34 5.23 17.02
C GLY A 46 7.67 6.03 18.13
N ARG A 47 8.39 7.04 18.60
CA ARG A 47 7.92 8.06 19.53
C ARG A 47 8.29 9.43 18.96
N VAL A 48 7.28 10.27 18.73
CA VAL A 48 7.48 11.67 18.34
C VAL A 48 8.15 12.43 19.48
N GLU A 49 9.11 13.29 19.16
CA GLU A 49 9.77 14.15 20.14
C GLU A 49 8.77 15.14 20.77
N LYS A 50 9.03 15.50 22.03
CA LYS A 50 8.12 16.39 22.77
C LYS A 50 8.34 17.83 22.32
N GLY A 51 7.32 18.44 21.72
CA GLY A 51 7.33 19.86 21.33
C GLY A 51 7.34 20.09 19.82
N ASP A 52 7.52 19.04 19.02
CA ASP A 52 7.37 19.11 17.58
C ASP A 52 5.92 19.34 17.15
N LEU A 53 5.75 19.83 15.92
CA LEU A 53 4.47 20.02 15.25
C LEU A 53 3.68 18.70 15.25
N VAL A 54 2.79 18.58 16.22
CA VAL A 54 1.84 17.48 16.32
C VAL A 54 0.77 17.67 15.26
N VAL A 55 0.33 16.58 14.64
CA VAL A 55 -0.86 16.53 13.77
C VAL A 55 -1.94 17.47 14.31
N PRO A 56 -2.45 18.42 13.49
CA PRO A 56 -3.44 19.39 13.94
C PRO A 56 -4.60 18.70 14.66
N SER A 57 -4.97 19.22 15.82
CA SER A 57 -6.11 18.69 16.55
C SER A 57 -7.37 18.82 15.69
N GLY A 58 -8.07 17.70 15.48
CA GLY A 58 -9.25 17.66 14.62
C GLY A 58 -8.96 17.50 13.13
N LEU A 59 -7.73 17.13 12.73
CA LEU A 59 -7.45 16.73 11.36
C LEU A 59 -8.34 15.55 10.98
N GLN A 60 -9.16 15.73 9.96
CA GLN A 60 -10.04 14.71 9.40
C GLN A 60 -9.70 14.43 7.95
N VAL A 61 -9.89 13.18 7.55
CA VAL A 61 -9.72 12.71 6.17
C VAL A 61 -10.88 11.80 5.79
N VAL A 62 -11.30 11.89 4.54
CA VAL A 62 -12.21 10.91 3.92
C VAL A 62 -11.33 9.85 3.27
N LEU A 63 -11.60 8.58 3.59
CA LEU A 63 -10.86 7.43 3.09
C LEU A 63 -11.79 6.46 2.37
N THR A 64 -11.38 6.04 1.19
CA THR A 64 -12.11 5.10 0.33
C THR A 64 -11.16 4.03 -0.19
N ASP A 65 -11.49 2.76 0.02
CA ASP A 65 -10.67 1.62 -0.44
C ASP A 65 -11.54 0.47 -0.98
N GLY A 66 -10.89 -0.63 -1.36
CA GLY A 66 -11.57 -1.81 -1.89
C GLY A 66 -12.45 -2.57 -0.89
N LEU A 67 -12.43 -2.24 0.41
CA LEU A 67 -13.22 -2.89 1.45
C LEU A 67 -14.38 -2.03 1.94
N GLU A 68 -14.20 -0.71 1.96
CA GLU A 68 -15.19 0.25 2.44
C GLU A 68 -15.28 1.47 1.51
N ALA A 69 -16.52 1.89 1.25
CA ALA A 69 -16.81 3.18 0.63
C ALA A 69 -16.34 4.35 1.52
N ASP A 70 -16.54 5.57 1.03
CA ASP A 70 -16.16 6.83 1.69
C ASP A 70 -16.54 6.87 3.17
N ARG A 71 -15.52 6.96 4.02
CA ARG A 71 -15.67 7.10 5.48
C ARG A 71 -14.77 8.20 6.03
N LEU A 72 -15.27 8.92 7.02
CA LEU A 72 -14.56 10.02 7.69
C LEU A 72 -13.79 9.49 8.90
N TYR A 73 -12.52 9.85 8.96
CA TYR A 73 -11.62 9.46 10.05
C TYR A 73 -10.94 10.68 10.65
N ASP A 74 -10.86 10.73 11.97
CA ASP A 74 -9.92 11.58 12.67
C ASP A 74 -8.51 10.97 12.58
N VAL A 75 -7.57 11.74 12.05
CA VAL A 75 -6.14 11.42 12.12
C VAL A 75 -5.63 11.83 13.49
N ARG A 76 -4.96 10.90 14.17
CA ARG A 76 -4.39 11.11 15.49
C ARG A 76 -2.86 11.15 15.38
N LYS A 77 -2.16 10.51 16.30
CA LYS A 77 -0.70 10.56 16.38
C LYS A 77 -0.01 9.63 15.35
N PRO A 78 1.22 9.99 14.91
CA PRO A 78 2.11 9.03 14.27
C PRO A 78 2.39 7.85 15.21
N ARG A 79 2.65 6.68 14.63
CA ARG A 79 2.97 5.44 15.35
C ARG A 79 4.40 4.98 15.15
N GLY A 80 5.14 5.63 14.25
CA GLY A 80 6.51 5.30 13.89
C GLY A 80 6.76 5.57 12.41
N ILE A 81 7.60 4.74 11.79
CA ILE A 81 8.01 4.85 10.39
C ILE A 81 8.22 3.46 9.82
N CYS A 82 7.96 3.27 8.53
CA CYS A 82 8.28 2.05 7.81
C CYS A 82 9.26 2.35 6.69
N ASN A 83 10.38 1.64 6.71
CA ASN A 83 11.41 1.78 5.70
C ASN A 83 11.24 0.77 4.58
N PRO A 84 11.46 1.16 3.31
CA PRO A 84 11.75 0.20 2.25
C PRO A 84 12.85 -0.74 2.70
N ALA A 85 12.63 -2.03 2.46
CA ALA A 85 13.40 -3.10 3.07
C ALA A 85 13.77 -4.16 2.04
N ASP A 86 15.06 -4.49 1.99
CA ASP A 86 15.57 -5.60 1.22
C ASP A 86 15.34 -6.91 1.99
N LYS A 87 14.24 -7.58 1.66
CA LYS A 87 13.93 -8.90 2.21
C LYS A 87 14.57 -9.99 1.36
N ASN A 88 15.48 -10.76 1.95
CA ASN A 88 16.20 -11.88 1.34
C ASN A 88 17.11 -11.51 0.16
N GLY A 89 17.56 -10.27 0.04
CA GLY A 89 18.41 -9.86 -1.09
C GLY A 89 17.63 -9.69 -2.40
N GLU A 90 16.33 -9.42 -2.30
CA GLU A 90 15.45 -9.15 -3.45
C GLU A 90 15.65 -7.74 -4.01
N GLY A 91 16.29 -6.85 -3.23
CA GLY A 91 16.53 -5.46 -3.59
C GLY A 91 15.42 -4.52 -3.10
N ILE A 92 15.61 -3.23 -3.39
CA ILE A 92 14.68 -2.13 -3.09
C ILE A 92 14.50 -1.35 -4.40
N VAL A 93 13.26 -1.07 -4.77
CA VAL A 93 12.84 -0.32 -5.96
C VAL A 93 12.93 1.18 -5.71
N ASP A 94 12.32 1.65 -4.61
CA ASP A 94 12.35 3.04 -4.16
C ASP A 94 12.90 3.10 -2.72
N ASP A 95 14.19 3.37 -2.57
CA ASP A 95 14.84 3.46 -1.25
C ASP A 95 14.65 4.82 -0.56
N VAL A 96 13.95 5.74 -1.22
CA VAL A 96 13.75 7.13 -0.78
C VAL A 96 12.38 7.33 -0.15
N THR A 97 11.34 6.67 -0.64
CA THR A 97 9.97 6.85 -0.16
C THR A 97 9.63 5.92 0.99
N HIS A 98 9.53 6.47 2.21
CA HIS A 98 9.11 5.75 3.42
C HIS A 98 7.60 5.81 3.60
N LEU A 99 7.10 5.10 4.60
CA LEU A 99 5.70 5.21 5.05
C LEU A 99 5.60 5.66 6.52
N THR A 100 4.85 6.72 6.78
CA THR A 100 4.51 7.14 8.15
C THR A 100 3.13 6.60 8.55
N PRO A 101 3.05 5.64 9.50
CA PRO A 101 1.78 5.18 10.05
C PRO A 101 1.14 6.18 11.02
N TYR A 102 -0.08 6.63 10.74
CA TYR A 102 -0.91 7.42 11.66
C TYR A 102 -2.07 6.62 12.21
N GLN A 103 -2.31 6.71 13.52
CA GLN A 103 -3.54 6.16 14.09
C GLN A 103 -4.75 6.91 13.51
N ILE A 104 -5.73 6.17 13.02
CA ILE A 104 -7.03 6.72 12.61
C ILE A 104 -8.13 6.25 13.56
N LYS A 105 -9.15 7.10 13.72
CA LYS A 105 -10.38 6.74 14.43
C LYS A 105 -11.56 7.16 13.58
N ILE A 106 -12.46 6.22 13.33
CA ILE A 106 -13.67 6.53 12.59
C ILE A 106 -14.56 7.52 13.33
N ASP A 107 -15.22 8.39 12.58
CA ASP A 107 -16.32 9.20 13.08
C ASP A 107 -17.38 8.30 13.76
N PRO A 108 -17.71 8.53 15.05
CA PRO A 108 -18.69 7.73 15.79
C PRO A 108 -20.08 7.65 15.13
N LEU A 109 -20.44 8.62 14.28
CA LEU A 109 -21.72 8.67 13.57
C LEU A 109 -21.77 7.71 12.37
N GLN A 110 -20.64 7.20 11.89
CA GLN A 110 -20.55 6.35 10.69
C GLN A 110 -20.57 4.85 10.98
N GLY A 111 -20.91 4.46 12.21
CA GLY A 111 -20.91 3.06 12.63
C GLY A 111 -19.51 2.46 12.72
N ARG A 112 -19.43 1.18 13.07
CA ARG A 112 -18.16 0.44 13.17
C ARG A 112 -17.84 -0.25 11.85
N HIS A 113 -16.56 -0.57 11.62
CA HIS A 113 -16.15 -1.46 10.55
C HIS A 113 -16.96 -2.76 10.55
N VAL A 114 -17.41 -3.16 9.36
CA VAL A 114 -18.00 -4.47 9.13
C VAL A 114 -16.88 -5.42 8.75
N ALA A 115 -16.63 -6.41 9.63
CA ALA A 115 -15.58 -7.39 9.42
C ALA A 115 -15.78 -8.15 8.11
N GLN A 116 -14.74 -8.15 7.28
CA GLN A 116 -14.66 -8.94 6.05
C GLN A 116 -13.95 -10.25 6.39
N THR A 117 -14.55 -11.38 6.05
CA THR A 117 -14.04 -12.72 6.38
C THR A 117 -13.49 -13.43 5.15
N ASP A 118 -12.66 -14.45 5.38
CA ASP A 118 -12.14 -15.34 4.35
C ASP A 118 -11.48 -14.64 3.14
N ILE A 119 -10.85 -13.48 3.39
CA ILE A 119 -10.04 -12.80 2.39
C ILE A 119 -8.80 -13.66 2.14
N ARG A 120 -8.66 -14.14 0.91
CA ARG A 120 -7.47 -14.89 0.49
C ARG A 120 -6.33 -13.94 0.18
N VAL A 121 -5.21 -14.13 0.88
CA VAL A 121 -3.95 -13.45 0.63
C VAL A 121 -2.95 -14.50 0.20
N PHE A 122 -2.43 -14.34 -1.01
CA PHE A 122 -1.38 -15.18 -1.57
C PHE A 122 -0.12 -14.35 -1.72
N ASN A 123 0.92 -14.67 -0.94
CA ASN A 123 2.18 -13.95 -0.98
C ASN A 123 3.37 -14.87 -0.66
N GLN A 124 4.56 -14.30 -0.52
CA GLN A 124 5.81 -15.01 -0.25
C GLN A 124 5.83 -15.82 1.06
N PHE A 125 4.88 -15.57 1.96
CA PHE A 125 4.73 -16.33 3.21
C PHE A 125 3.68 -17.45 3.14
N GLY A 126 2.94 -17.52 2.03
CA GLY A 126 2.03 -18.61 1.69
C GLY A 126 0.66 -18.12 1.23
N ASP A 127 -0.26 -19.07 1.15
CA ASP A 127 -1.67 -18.86 0.86
C ASP A 127 -2.47 -18.92 2.17
N ILE A 128 -3.01 -17.79 2.60
CA ILE A 128 -3.71 -17.68 3.88
C ILE A 128 -5.08 -17.03 3.70
N LEU A 129 -6.03 -17.45 4.53
CA LEU A 129 -7.31 -16.77 4.69
C LEU A 129 -7.26 -15.88 5.93
N VAL A 130 -7.65 -14.62 5.78
CA VAL A 130 -7.72 -13.67 6.90
C VAL A 130 -9.08 -13.03 7.02
N SER A 131 -9.37 -12.53 8.22
CA SER A 131 -10.52 -11.69 8.48
C SER A 131 -10.06 -10.36 9.06
N THR A 132 -10.64 -9.27 8.57
CA THR A 132 -10.46 -7.94 9.17
C THR A 132 -11.26 -7.85 10.48
N ILE A 133 -10.80 -6.99 11.39
CA ILE A 133 -11.40 -6.80 12.71
C ILE A 133 -11.91 -5.37 12.87
N LYS A 134 -11.05 -4.41 12.54
CA LYS A 134 -11.32 -2.97 12.58
C LYS A 134 -10.18 -2.22 11.91
N GLU A 135 -10.43 -0.97 11.57
CA GLU A 135 -9.40 -0.03 11.13
C GLU A 135 -8.36 0.19 12.25
N ASP A 136 -7.09 0.34 11.85
CA ASP A 136 -5.97 0.55 12.78
C ASP A 136 -5.23 1.86 12.51
N ARG A 137 -4.84 2.08 11.25
CA ARG A 137 -3.97 3.18 10.84
C ARG A 137 -4.10 3.49 9.35
N ILE A 138 -3.71 4.70 8.97
CA ILE A 138 -3.35 5.05 7.59
C ILE A 138 -1.82 5.10 7.47
N LEU A 139 -1.26 4.68 6.35
CA LEU A 139 0.15 4.85 6.02
C LEU A 139 0.27 5.92 4.93
N LEU A 140 1.12 6.90 5.17
CA LEU A 140 1.37 7.99 4.23
C LEU A 140 2.78 7.88 3.65
N PRO A 141 2.96 8.07 2.33
CA PRO A 141 4.26 8.33 1.75
C PRO A 141 4.97 9.49 2.45
N ALA A 142 6.24 9.29 2.78
CA ALA A 142 7.03 10.21 3.56
C ALA A 142 8.50 10.20 3.11
N ILE A 143 9.20 11.31 3.37
CA ILE A 143 10.66 11.39 3.25
C ILE A 143 11.25 11.47 4.65
N LYS A 144 12.39 10.81 4.88
CA LYS A 144 13.14 10.90 6.14
C LYS A 144 14.59 11.31 5.94
N ASP A 145 15.13 11.97 6.97
CA ASP A 145 16.57 12.11 7.19
C ASP A 145 16.93 11.50 8.55
N ALA A 146 17.79 10.48 8.52
CA ALA A 146 18.15 9.70 9.70
C ALA A 146 19.04 10.47 10.71
N LEU A 147 19.61 11.60 10.30
CA LEU A 147 20.50 12.43 11.13
C LEU A 147 19.81 13.73 11.59
N GLY A 148 18.50 13.86 11.34
CA GLY A 148 17.72 15.03 11.76
C GLY A 148 17.88 16.25 10.86
N GLY A 149 18.38 16.07 9.64
CA GLY A 149 18.47 17.09 8.60
C GLY A 149 17.10 17.58 8.09
N PRO A 150 17.10 18.57 7.18
CA PRO A 150 15.88 19.10 6.60
C PRO A 150 15.22 18.08 5.66
N VAL A 151 13.90 18.05 5.68
CA VAL A 151 13.05 17.16 4.86
C VAL A 151 11.84 17.93 4.36
N ASN A 152 11.32 17.54 3.20
CA ASN A 152 10.06 18.02 2.66
C ASN A 152 9.17 16.82 2.33
N ALA A 153 7.86 17.00 2.43
CA ALA A 153 6.91 15.97 2.04
C ALA A 153 7.09 15.64 0.55
N PRO A 154 7.00 14.35 0.16
CA PRO A 154 7.09 13.99 -1.25
C PRO A 154 5.85 14.51 -2.00
N THR A 155 6.02 14.99 -3.22
CA THR A 155 4.89 15.30 -4.10
C THR A 155 4.32 14.02 -4.69
N ALA A 156 3.02 13.98 -4.96
CA ALA A 156 2.34 12.76 -5.37
C ALA A 156 2.89 12.14 -6.67
N ASP A 157 3.50 12.95 -7.55
CA ASP A 157 4.10 12.56 -8.82
C ASP A 157 5.58 12.13 -8.71
N ALA A 158 6.22 12.35 -7.56
CA ALA A 158 7.63 12.05 -7.36
C ALA A 158 7.91 10.58 -6.98
N HIS A 159 6.87 9.79 -6.68
CA HIS A 159 7.01 8.41 -6.20
C HIS A 159 5.87 7.50 -6.66
N GLY A 160 6.14 6.19 -6.66
CA GLY A 160 5.17 5.14 -6.98
C GLY A 160 4.26 4.73 -5.84
N VAL A 161 4.60 5.09 -4.60
CA VAL A 161 3.95 4.56 -3.39
C VAL A 161 2.56 5.15 -3.14
N ASP A 162 1.59 4.31 -2.81
CA ASP A 162 0.23 4.69 -2.43
C ASP A 162 0.08 5.15 -0.97
N HIS A 163 -1.02 5.83 -0.67
CA HIS A 163 -1.54 5.84 0.71
C HIS A 163 -2.16 4.48 1.00
N TYR A 164 -2.09 4.02 2.25
CA TYR A 164 -2.69 2.74 2.64
C TYR A 164 -3.60 2.87 3.86
N LYS A 165 -4.82 2.31 3.78
CA LYS A 165 -5.67 2.10 4.96
C LYS A 165 -5.48 0.69 5.47
N CYS A 166 -5.08 0.56 6.73
CA CYS A 166 -4.76 -0.71 7.34
C CYS A 166 -5.83 -1.13 8.35
N TYR A 167 -6.28 -2.37 8.22
CA TYR A 167 -7.20 -3.03 9.11
C TYR A 167 -6.45 -4.06 9.95
N LYS A 168 -6.76 -4.14 11.25
CA LYS A 168 -6.32 -5.29 12.05
C LYS A 168 -6.85 -6.56 11.41
N ALA A 169 -5.94 -7.48 11.10
CA ALA A 169 -6.27 -8.75 10.49
C ALA A 169 -5.83 -9.90 11.40
N LYS A 170 -6.59 -10.99 11.34
CA LYS A 170 -6.23 -12.28 11.93
C LYS A 170 -6.51 -13.37 10.90
N LEU A 171 -5.92 -14.54 11.11
CA LEU A 171 -6.33 -15.74 10.38
C LEU A 171 -7.84 -15.95 10.51
N ALA A 172 -8.47 -16.35 9.42
CA ALA A 172 -9.88 -16.69 9.38
C ALA A 172 -10.20 -17.80 10.39
N LYS A 173 -11.47 -17.87 10.79
CA LYS A 173 -11.91 -18.91 11.71
C LYS A 173 -11.68 -20.27 11.04
N ASP A 174 -11.20 -21.25 11.82
CA ASP A 174 -10.99 -22.62 11.37
C ASP A 174 -9.92 -22.80 10.25
N SER A 175 -9.18 -21.74 9.90
CA SER A 175 -8.05 -21.85 8.97
C SER A 175 -6.82 -22.48 9.64
N PRO A 176 -5.88 -23.08 8.86
CA PRO A 176 -4.61 -23.55 9.39
C PRO A 176 -3.85 -22.45 10.14
N LYS A 177 -3.08 -22.85 11.17
CA LYS A 177 -2.18 -21.91 11.86
C LYS A 177 -1.11 -21.40 10.89
N PHE A 178 -0.75 -20.13 11.03
CA PHE A 178 0.36 -19.56 10.28
C PHE A 178 1.65 -20.26 10.70
N ALA A 179 2.32 -20.87 9.72
CA ALA A 179 3.61 -21.46 9.93
C ALA A 179 4.67 -20.35 9.91
N LYS A 180 5.43 -20.23 11.00
CA LYS A 180 6.47 -19.21 11.13
C LYS A 180 7.49 -19.31 10.00
N ARG A 181 8.06 -18.17 9.63
CA ARG A 181 9.08 -18.05 8.58
C ARG A 181 10.25 -17.26 9.12
N SER A 182 11.46 -17.57 8.67
CA SER A 182 12.64 -16.76 8.96
C SER A 182 13.10 -16.12 7.65
N VAL A 183 13.39 -14.82 7.68
CA VAL A 183 13.86 -14.04 6.53
C VAL A 183 15.02 -13.15 6.96
N THR A 184 15.88 -12.79 6.02
CA THR A 184 16.86 -11.71 6.25
C THR A 184 16.27 -10.39 5.78
N ILE A 185 16.49 -9.33 6.55
CA ILE A 185 16.02 -7.99 6.22
C ILE A 185 17.18 -7.02 6.41
N ALA A 186 17.44 -6.22 5.39
CA ALA A 186 18.24 -5.00 5.49
C ALA A 186 17.36 -3.79 5.19
N ASP A 187 17.60 -2.69 5.88
CA ASP A 187 17.03 -1.39 5.53
C ASP A 187 18.00 -0.28 5.96
N GLN A 188 17.60 0.97 5.83
CA GLN A 188 18.45 2.12 6.17
C GLN A 188 18.79 2.26 7.67
N PHE A 189 18.17 1.49 8.56
CA PHE A 189 18.52 1.40 9.99
C PHE A 189 19.21 0.09 10.34
N GLU A 190 19.08 -0.93 9.51
CA GLU A 190 19.53 -2.30 9.73
C GLU A 190 20.54 -2.73 8.67
N LEU A 191 21.77 -2.22 8.83
CA LEU A 191 22.94 -2.65 8.08
C LEU A 191 24.06 -3.07 9.05
N PRO A 192 24.61 -4.29 8.93
CA PRO A 192 24.26 -5.34 7.96
C PRO A 192 22.87 -5.98 8.22
N ALA A 193 22.38 -6.74 7.24
CA ALA A 193 21.09 -7.43 7.33
C ALA A 193 20.96 -8.31 8.58
N LYS A 194 19.79 -8.30 9.22
CA LYS A 194 19.46 -9.17 10.36
C LYS A 194 18.43 -10.24 9.97
N THR A 195 18.45 -11.37 10.67
CA THR A 195 17.41 -12.41 10.51
C THR A 195 16.21 -12.14 11.40
N TYR A 196 15.00 -12.16 10.83
CA TYR A 196 13.74 -11.96 11.54
C TYR A 196 12.85 -13.19 11.49
N ASP A 197 12.20 -13.48 12.62
CA ASP A 197 11.08 -14.43 12.68
C ASP A 197 9.78 -13.71 12.33
N VAL A 198 9.18 -14.08 11.22
CA VAL A 198 7.82 -13.69 10.81
C VAL A 198 6.83 -14.66 11.45
N THR A 199 5.96 -14.15 12.32
CA THR A 199 5.25 -15.01 13.28
C THR A 199 3.75 -15.14 13.08
N LYS A 200 3.07 -14.09 12.60
CA LYS A 200 1.62 -14.11 12.32
C LYS A 200 1.18 -12.88 11.52
N PRO A 201 0.11 -12.97 10.73
CA PRO A 201 -0.58 -11.80 10.18
C PRO A 201 -1.00 -10.83 11.27
N ALA A 202 -0.97 -9.54 10.95
CA ALA A 202 -1.31 -8.48 11.89
C ALA A 202 -2.19 -7.38 11.28
N LEU A 203 -1.84 -6.90 10.08
CA LEU A 203 -2.62 -5.89 9.38
C LEU A 203 -2.80 -6.30 7.91
N LEU A 204 -3.99 -6.11 7.38
CA LEU A 204 -4.24 -6.05 5.94
C LEU A 204 -4.36 -4.58 5.55
N CYS A 205 -3.49 -4.12 4.65
CA CYS A 205 -3.41 -2.74 4.20
C CYS A 205 -3.81 -2.68 2.73
N THR A 206 -4.83 -1.88 2.44
CA THR A 206 -5.37 -1.67 1.10
C THR A 206 -4.92 -0.30 0.60
N PRO A 207 -4.55 -0.15 -0.68
CA PRO A 207 -4.40 1.16 -1.29
C PRO A 207 -5.67 1.98 -1.03
N VAL A 208 -5.52 3.24 -0.63
CA VAL A 208 -6.65 4.08 -0.21
C VAL A 208 -6.63 5.42 -0.93
N ASP A 209 -7.77 5.81 -1.45
CA ASP A 209 -8.01 7.18 -1.88
C ASP A 209 -8.27 8.02 -0.63
N LYS A 210 -7.39 9.00 -0.39
CA LYS A 210 -7.52 9.95 0.71
C LYS A 210 -7.92 11.30 0.14
N ASN A 211 -9.14 11.73 0.44
CA ASN A 211 -9.73 13.01 0.01
C ASN A 211 -9.87 13.19 -1.52
N GLY A 212 -10.00 12.11 -2.29
CA GLY A 212 -10.14 12.20 -3.75
C GLY A 212 -8.81 12.45 -4.48
N GLU A 213 -7.68 12.12 -3.85
CA GLU A 213 -6.35 12.18 -4.46
C GLU A 213 -6.11 11.03 -5.44
N GLY A 214 -6.94 10.00 -5.39
CA GLY A 214 -6.84 8.80 -6.23
C GLY A 214 -5.89 7.73 -5.67
N ILE A 215 -5.79 6.63 -6.40
CA ILE A 215 -4.95 5.47 -6.10
C ILE A 215 -4.06 5.20 -7.31
N LYS A 216 -2.74 5.06 -7.09
CA LYS A 216 -1.74 4.78 -8.11
C LYS A 216 -1.77 3.30 -8.51
N ASN A 217 -1.72 2.39 -7.54
CA ASN A 217 -1.66 0.95 -7.74
C ASN A 217 -2.81 0.25 -7.01
N PHE A 218 -3.97 0.13 -7.68
CA PHE A 218 -5.17 -0.45 -7.07
C PHE A 218 -4.98 -1.91 -6.58
N ASP A 219 -4.09 -2.66 -7.22
CA ASP A 219 -3.79 -4.05 -6.86
C ASP A 219 -2.69 -4.20 -5.79
N GLY A 220 -2.03 -3.10 -5.37
CA GLY A 220 -0.86 -3.03 -4.47
C GLY A 220 -1.14 -3.34 -3.00
N HIS A 221 -1.91 -4.38 -2.69
CA HIS A 221 -2.28 -4.71 -1.31
C HIS A 221 -1.09 -5.22 -0.49
N MET A 222 -0.95 -4.76 0.75
CA MET A 222 0.08 -5.23 1.69
C MET A 222 -0.52 -6.06 2.82
N MET A 223 0.05 -7.25 3.06
CA MET A 223 -0.18 -7.98 4.29
C MET A 223 1.01 -7.81 5.22
N CYS A 224 0.79 -7.15 6.35
CA CYS A 224 1.80 -6.94 7.36
C CYS A 224 1.76 -8.04 8.42
N TYR A 225 2.93 -8.58 8.74
CA TYR A 225 3.15 -9.64 9.72
C TYR A 225 3.93 -9.13 10.93
N LYS A 226 3.70 -9.73 12.10
CA LYS A 226 4.58 -9.51 13.26
C LYS A 226 5.95 -10.12 12.98
N ALA A 227 6.95 -9.26 12.83
CA ALA A 227 8.37 -9.59 12.71
C ALA A 227 9.09 -9.27 14.02
N LYS A 228 10.09 -10.09 14.37
CA LYS A 228 11.00 -9.84 15.50
C LYS A 228 12.38 -10.39 15.18
N PRO A 229 13.48 -9.82 15.70
CA PRO A 229 14.79 -10.41 15.55
C PRO A 229 14.81 -11.88 16.00
N SER A 230 15.42 -12.74 15.20
CA SER A 230 15.54 -14.17 15.48
C SER A 230 16.43 -14.38 16.71
N LYS A 231 16.33 -15.56 17.34
CA LYS A 231 17.18 -15.89 18.50
C LYS A 231 18.65 -15.75 18.14
N GLY A 232 19.39 -14.94 18.91
CA GLY A 232 20.82 -14.68 18.70
C GLY A 232 21.13 -13.42 17.88
N GLN A 233 20.13 -12.84 17.22
CA GLN A 233 20.28 -11.54 16.55
C GLN A 233 20.29 -10.40 17.58
N ALA A 234 21.03 -9.34 17.28
CA ALA A 234 21.04 -8.14 18.10
C ALA A 234 19.64 -7.51 18.16
N LYS A 235 19.31 -6.91 19.31
CA LYS A 235 18.06 -6.14 19.45
C LYS A 235 18.14 -4.86 18.62
N HIS A 236 17.00 -4.24 18.38
CA HIS A 236 16.91 -2.89 17.82
C HIS A 236 17.78 -1.91 18.60
N GLU A 237 18.58 -1.13 17.87
CA GLU A 237 19.27 0.03 18.40
C GLU A 237 18.44 1.28 18.05
N PRO A 238 17.91 2.02 19.05
CA PRO A 238 17.14 3.23 18.80
C PRO A 238 17.87 4.22 17.90
N ARG A 239 17.18 4.68 16.86
CA ARG A 239 17.60 5.79 16.01
C ARG A 239 16.88 7.03 16.51
N LEU A 240 17.64 8.05 16.87
CA LEU A 240 17.13 9.24 17.56
C LEU A 240 17.07 10.44 16.62
N GLY A 241 16.08 11.31 16.83
CA GLY A 241 15.99 12.59 16.12
C GLY A 241 15.83 12.49 14.61
N ILE A 242 15.20 11.41 14.12
CA ILE A 242 14.93 11.23 12.68
C ILE A 242 13.92 12.29 12.26
N SER A 243 14.30 13.17 11.35
CA SER A 243 13.36 14.10 10.72
C SER A 243 12.52 13.35 9.69
N THR A 244 11.21 13.57 9.72
CA THR A 244 10.26 12.96 8.79
C THR A 244 9.28 14.00 8.28
N ALA A 245 8.93 13.92 7.00
CA ALA A 245 7.96 14.80 6.37
C ALA A 245 6.99 14.00 5.51
N ASP A 246 5.70 14.19 5.75
CA ASP A 246 4.60 13.72 4.92
C ASP A 246 3.59 14.84 4.72
N GLN A 247 2.50 14.56 4.01
CA GLN A 247 1.49 15.57 3.68
C GLN A 247 0.75 16.16 4.89
N PHE A 248 0.87 15.57 6.09
CA PHE A 248 0.23 16.10 7.29
C PHE A 248 1.16 17.00 8.07
N VAL A 249 2.38 16.55 8.35
CA VAL A 249 3.32 17.27 9.21
C VAL A 249 4.78 16.97 8.88
N ILE A 250 5.65 17.88 9.32
CA ILE A 250 7.07 17.63 9.54
C ILE A 250 7.28 17.42 11.04
N HIS A 251 7.92 16.32 11.43
CA HIS A 251 8.21 16.02 12.83
C HIS A 251 9.47 15.17 12.98
N LYS A 252 10.05 15.20 14.18
CA LYS A 252 11.10 14.26 14.58
C LYS A 252 10.53 13.09 15.38
N MET A 253 11.16 11.94 15.22
CA MET A 253 10.83 10.77 15.99
C MET A 253 12.06 9.92 16.33
N ASP A 254 11.93 9.18 17.42
CA ASP A 254 12.84 8.12 17.81
C ASP A 254 12.23 6.76 17.52
N THR A 255 13.00 5.83 16.95
CA THR A 255 12.57 4.44 16.82
C THR A 255 12.73 3.69 18.14
N GLN A 256 11.77 2.83 18.48
CA GLN A 256 11.76 2.04 19.72
C GLN A 256 12.11 0.57 19.48
N LYS A 257 11.55 0.00 18.41
CA LYS A 257 11.73 -1.39 17.99
C LYS A 257 11.09 -1.64 16.63
N GLU A 258 11.52 -2.71 15.97
CA GLU A 258 10.82 -3.30 14.84
C GLU A 258 9.45 -3.82 15.31
N GLU A 259 8.42 -3.63 14.49
CA GLU A 259 7.03 -3.99 14.82
C GLU A 259 6.39 -4.92 13.78
N LEU A 260 6.53 -4.58 12.50
CA LEU A 260 5.85 -5.27 11.40
C LEU A 260 6.78 -5.37 10.20
N LEU A 261 6.69 -6.49 9.49
CA LEU A 261 7.16 -6.61 8.11
C LEU A 261 5.92 -6.61 7.21
N CYS A 262 5.79 -5.57 6.41
CA CYS A 262 4.92 -5.52 5.25
C CYS A 262 5.82 -5.73 4.02
#